data_AF-A0A956IAH7-F1
#
_entry.id   AF-A0A956IAH7-F1
#
_cell.length_a   1.000
_cell.length_b   1.000
_cell.length_c   1.000
_cell.angle_alpha   90.00
_cell.angle_beta   90.00
_cell.angle_gamma   90.00
#
_symmetry.space_group_name_H-M   'P 1'
#
loop_
_entity.id
_entity.type
_entity.pdbx_description
1 polymer ?
#
loop_
_entity_poly.entity_id
_entity_poly.type
_entity_poly.pdbx_seq_one_letter_code
_entity_poly.pdbx_strand_id
1 'polypeptide(L)'
;MAELHGRVFGFPDRETVATPASAPNRELRASVGLALVVALLATAVAQAQPATESLVEVGPAVSVTELERLAGELRSEDASVREHAFERLGHLPASALPAITERVRYLARLVIPPEDGEEALQRFRHATGSRRADDMIDVAPGILAVLAEDRSPDVGRSAERVLLIRSLEQIGTLDAWRTMADVYALSPEMWRWELRRALARLGPRLMPALVLARSHRDAVLRRWARDGADTLRLANPADALQVEDLGQLAQLVTAYSEVRDLDAMPVIVGFVDHPDPPLRDAARMAMERYGQNGIWQLRIAFRHKLAAEADLQWGWRRTMTELWSRLDDVRLAPQSARIDAAKQAMDEGRARDALGELELVLRETPTPPRADELASMLARLATELDDAEAIRLLRRALWLAPEHGEVATWRGRLALLEAEADRARGVLDLDAYEGAARLSLSEGERERVAAVLDEGDVETLTEVAEPEGPGFPWSALGLLALLVFAFLIVLPRVVAWCTAQLRRFRARRAAGSHDDVVAVVDVGSEDVREPDLDAPSPEPARFVVETSSAPRSIQPDTQAPDAQAPKNRDPWRRVVRA
;
A
#
# COMPACT_ATOMS: atom_id res chain seq x y z
N MET A 1 3.70 -18.71 -35.22
CA MET A 1 2.83 -18.22 -34.11
C MET A 1 3.64 -17.62 -32.97
N ALA A 2 4.75 -18.22 -32.51
CA ALA A 2 5.69 -17.56 -31.58
C ALA A 2 6.41 -16.32 -32.17
N GLU A 3 6.60 -16.30 -33.49
CA GLU A 3 7.24 -15.19 -34.23
C GLU A 3 6.36 -13.93 -34.40
N LEU A 4 5.04 -14.05 -34.17
CA LEU A 4 4.09 -12.94 -34.23
C LEU A 4 3.94 -12.21 -32.88
N HIS A 5 4.40 -12.81 -31.78
CA HIS A 5 4.34 -12.22 -30.44
C HIS A 5 5.51 -11.26 -30.14
N GLY A 6 6.64 -11.37 -30.87
CA GLY A 6 7.81 -10.50 -30.67
C GLY A 6 7.69 -9.08 -31.23
N ARG A 7 6.69 -8.78 -32.07
CA ARG A 7 6.52 -7.45 -32.69
C ARG A 7 5.63 -6.47 -31.91
N VAL A 8 4.95 -6.92 -30.85
CA VAL A 8 4.01 -6.09 -30.08
C VAL A 8 4.63 -5.47 -28.82
N PHE A 9 5.76 -6.02 -28.33
CA PHE A 9 6.46 -5.50 -27.16
C PHE A 9 7.88 -5.10 -27.56
N GLY A 10 8.08 -3.83 -27.91
CA GLY A 10 9.33 -3.28 -28.44
C GLY A 10 10.49 -3.34 -27.44
N PHE A 11 11.23 -4.45 -27.45
CA PHE A 11 12.55 -4.56 -26.83
C PHE A 11 13.63 -4.52 -27.93
N PRO A 12 14.67 -3.67 -27.81
CA PRO A 12 15.75 -3.64 -28.79
C PRO A 12 16.74 -4.81 -28.61
N ASP A 13 16.95 -5.56 -29.69
CA ASP A 13 18.01 -6.56 -29.83
C ASP A 13 19.41 -5.92 -29.64
N ARG A 14 20.24 -6.54 -28.81
CA ARG A 14 21.68 -6.24 -28.74
C ARG A 14 22.49 -7.50 -29.04
N GLU A 15 22.88 -7.62 -30.29
CA GLU A 15 23.99 -8.45 -30.73
C GLU A 15 25.35 -7.83 -30.35
N THR A 16 26.26 -8.71 -29.94
CA THR A 16 27.72 -8.67 -30.14
C THR A 16 28.54 -7.52 -29.55
N VAL A 17 29.30 -7.81 -28.48
CA VAL A 17 30.56 -7.11 -28.18
C VAL A 17 31.67 -8.13 -27.95
N ALA A 18 32.75 -7.93 -28.69
CA ALA A 18 33.94 -8.76 -28.80
C ALA A 18 34.82 -8.78 -27.54
N THR A 19 35.56 -9.86 -27.39
CA THR A 19 36.69 -10.04 -26.48
C THR A 19 37.98 -9.37 -27.00
N PRO A 20 38.85 -8.89 -26.09
CA PRO A 20 40.28 -8.92 -26.34
C PRO A 20 41.09 -9.52 -25.17
N ALA A 21 42.35 -9.82 -25.50
CA ALA A 21 43.23 -10.78 -24.87
C ALA A 21 44.10 -10.27 -23.68
N SER A 22 44.46 -11.23 -22.84
CA SER A 22 45.70 -11.47 -22.05
C SER A 22 46.58 -10.36 -21.44
N ALA A 23 46.65 -10.41 -20.10
CA ALA A 23 47.81 -10.31 -19.16
C ALA A 23 48.51 -8.94 -18.90
N PRO A 24 49.26 -8.74 -17.78
CA PRO A 24 49.33 -9.44 -16.48
C PRO A 24 49.06 -8.47 -15.28
N ASN A 25 48.46 -8.95 -14.19
CA ASN A 25 48.53 -8.39 -12.81
C ASN A 25 47.45 -9.08 -11.96
N ARG A 26 47.69 -10.34 -11.58
CA ARG A 26 46.68 -11.20 -10.93
C ARG A 26 46.59 -11.04 -9.42
N GLU A 27 47.60 -10.51 -8.74
CA GLU A 27 47.58 -10.49 -7.27
C GLU A 27 47.07 -9.18 -6.66
N LEU A 28 47.29 -8.02 -7.30
CA LEU A 28 46.72 -6.74 -6.81
C LEU A 28 45.26 -6.51 -7.23
N ARG A 29 44.77 -7.20 -8.27
CA ARG A 29 43.37 -7.08 -8.73
C ARG A 29 42.43 -8.02 -7.99
N ALA A 30 42.93 -9.10 -7.38
CA ALA A 30 42.12 -10.00 -6.57
C ALA A 30 41.68 -9.32 -5.26
N SER A 31 42.55 -8.52 -4.63
CA SER A 31 42.22 -7.80 -3.38
C SER A 31 41.33 -6.58 -3.61
N VAL A 32 41.57 -5.79 -4.67
CA VAL A 32 40.68 -4.66 -5.02
C VAL A 32 39.36 -5.16 -5.59
N GLY A 33 39.36 -6.24 -6.38
CA GLY A 33 38.16 -6.88 -6.90
C GLY A 33 37.31 -7.49 -5.77
N LEU A 34 37.92 -8.17 -4.80
CA LEU A 34 37.22 -8.68 -3.63
C LEU A 34 36.67 -7.55 -2.76
N ALA A 35 37.43 -6.48 -2.52
CA ALA A 35 36.95 -5.33 -1.76
C ALA A 35 35.79 -4.60 -2.48
N LEU A 36 35.84 -4.48 -3.81
CA LEU A 36 34.77 -3.89 -4.60
C LEU A 36 33.53 -4.81 -4.67
N VAL A 37 33.72 -6.13 -4.75
CA VAL A 37 32.64 -7.12 -4.73
C VAL A 37 32.01 -7.21 -3.33
N VAL A 38 32.80 -7.11 -2.26
CA VAL A 38 32.29 -7.02 -0.88
C VAL A 38 31.59 -5.68 -0.65
N ALA A 39 32.10 -4.57 -1.20
CA ALA A 39 31.43 -3.27 -1.11
C ALA A 39 30.13 -3.24 -1.93
N LEU A 40 30.11 -3.86 -3.13
CA LEU A 40 28.92 -4.01 -3.98
C LEU A 40 27.93 -5.02 -3.41
N LEU A 41 28.38 -6.10 -2.77
CA LEU A 41 27.51 -7.02 -2.03
C LEU A 41 26.98 -6.37 -0.75
N ALA A 42 27.77 -5.55 -0.06
CA ALA A 42 27.30 -4.80 1.10
C ALA A 42 26.29 -3.71 0.71
N THR A 43 26.44 -3.06 -0.45
CA THR A 43 25.42 -2.14 -0.98
C THR A 43 24.22 -2.88 -1.56
N ALA A 44 24.41 -4.02 -2.22
CA ALA A 44 23.31 -4.86 -2.73
C ALA A 44 22.54 -5.54 -1.60
N VAL A 45 23.15 -5.87 -0.45
CA VAL A 45 22.48 -6.37 0.75
C VAL A 45 21.83 -5.23 1.54
N ALA A 46 22.39 -4.01 1.49
CA ALA A 46 21.73 -2.82 2.04
C ALA A 46 20.56 -2.31 1.17
N GLN A 47 20.53 -2.62 -0.13
CA GLN A 47 19.45 -2.29 -1.06
C GLN A 47 18.48 -3.46 -1.32
N ALA A 48 18.92 -4.71 -1.12
CA ALA A 48 18.05 -5.85 -0.90
C ALA A 48 17.58 -5.84 0.57
N GLN A 49 16.91 -4.75 0.94
CA GLN A 49 15.81 -4.94 1.85
C GLN A 49 14.92 -6.00 1.17
N PRO A 50 14.53 -7.09 1.84
CA PRO A 50 13.38 -7.82 1.35
C PRO A 50 12.29 -6.78 1.10
N ALA A 51 11.44 -7.01 0.11
CA ALA A 51 10.10 -6.47 0.17
C ALA A 51 9.45 -7.05 1.43
N THR A 52 9.89 -6.58 2.60
CA THR A 52 9.06 -6.34 3.75
C THR A 52 7.89 -5.62 3.10
N GLU A 53 6.76 -6.32 3.01
CA GLU A 53 5.47 -5.68 3.06
C GLU A 53 5.67 -4.40 3.85
N SER A 54 5.32 -3.26 3.26
CA SER A 54 5.18 -2.06 4.05
C SER A 54 4.13 -2.41 5.11
N LEU A 55 4.58 -2.97 6.24
CA LEU A 55 3.95 -2.86 7.52
C LEU A 55 3.89 -1.36 7.67
N VAL A 56 2.77 -0.81 7.21
CA VAL A 56 2.34 0.55 7.49
C VAL A 56 2.72 0.71 8.95
N GLU A 57 3.73 1.53 9.22
CA GLU A 57 4.12 1.84 10.58
C GLU A 57 2.83 2.35 11.20
N VAL A 58 2.15 1.51 11.99
CA VAL A 58 0.84 1.84 12.55
C VAL A 58 1.17 2.80 13.68
N GLY A 59 1.43 4.05 13.28
CA GLY A 59 1.50 5.17 14.20
C GLY A 59 0.22 5.16 15.04
N PRO A 60 0.30 5.66 16.28
CA PRO A 60 -0.82 5.62 17.22
C PRO A 60 -2.10 6.08 16.53
N ALA A 61 -3.18 5.31 16.71
CA ALA A 61 -4.46 5.58 16.07
C ALA A 61 -4.90 7.02 16.38
N VAL A 62 -5.12 7.81 15.34
CA VAL A 62 -5.60 9.19 15.49
C VAL A 62 -7.09 9.14 15.79
N SER A 63 -7.53 9.77 16.88
CA SER A 63 -8.93 9.80 17.27
C SER A 63 -9.70 10.95 16.59
N VAL A 64 -11.03 10.85 16.53
CA VAL A 64 -11.87 11.95 16.02
C VAL A 64 -11.70 13.19 16.88
N THR A 65 -11.69 13.05 18.21
CA THR A 65 -11.49 14.15 19.15
C THR A 65 -10.18 14.90 18.89
N GLU A 66 -9.12 14.19 18.48
CA GLU A 66 -7.87 14.82 18.07
C GLU A 66 -8.03 15.67 16.80
N LEU A 67 -8.75 15.16 15.79
CA LEU A 67 -9.07 15.96 14.59
C LEU A 67 -9.93 17.19 14.91
N GLU A 68 -10.88 17.06 15.84
CA GLU A 68 -11.71 18.19 16.29
C GLU A 68 -10.89 19.25 17.02
N ARG A 69 -9.95 18.81 17.87
CA ARG A 69 -9.00 19.69 18.56
C ARG A 69 -8.15 20.46 17.55
N LEU A 70 -7.53 19.75 16.60
CA LEU A 70 -6.71 20.36 15.55
C LEU A 70 -7.51 21.35 14.69
N ALA A 71 -8.75 21.00 14.32
CA ALA A 71 -9.64 21.90 13.58
C ALA A 71 -10.00 23.17 14.37
N GLY A 72 -10.15 23.06 15.70
CA GLY A 72 -10.28 24.21 16.59
C GLY A 72 -9.01 25.07 16.63
N GLU A 73 -7.85 24.42 16.71
CA GLU A 73 -6.54 25.06 16.79
C GLU A 73 -6.14 25.83 15.54
N LEU A 74 -6.65 25.45 14.36
CA LEU A 74 -6.51 26.26 13.13
C LEU A 74 -6.99 27.70 13.31
N ARG A 75 -7.95 27.95 14.21
CA ARG A 75 -8.50 29.28 14.49
C ARG A 75 -7.93 29.92 15.77
N SER A 76 -6.88 29.35 16.35
CA SER A 76 -6.20 29.91 17.52
C SER A 76 -5.65 31.30 17.23
N GLU A 77 -5.56 32.17 18.24
CA GLU A 77 -4.86 33.46 18.12
C GLU A 77 -3.35 33.29 18.03
N ASP A 78 -2.81 32.22 18.64
CA ASP A 78 -1.40 31.88 18.61
C ASP A 78 -1.00 31.29 17.25
N ALA A 79 -0.06 31.96 16.57
CA ALA A 79 0.45 31.53 15.27
C ALA A 79 1.11 30.15 15.31
N SER A 80 1.84 29.84 16.38
CA SER A 80 2.53 28.55 16.52
C SER A 80 1.56 27.38 16.64
N VAL A 81 0.44 27.59 17.34
CA VAL A 81 -0.65 26.61 17.47
C VAL A 81 -1.34 26.38 16.12
N ARG A 82 -1.59 27.46 15.35
CA ARG A 82 -2.16 27.35 14.00
C ARG A 82 -1.23 26.60 13.05
N GLU A 83 0.06 26.94 13.04
CA GLU A 83 1.08 26.26 12.21
C GLU A 83 1.16 24.77 12.54
N HIS A 84 1.17 24.42 13.82
CA HIS A 84 1.13 23.02 14.24
C HIS A 84 -0.13 22.30 13.75
N ALA A 85 -1.31 22.91 13.91
CA ALA A 85 -2.56 22.33 13.45
C ALA A 85 -2.60 22.15 11.92
N PHE A 86 -2.11 23.14 11.17
CA PHE A 86 -1.98 23.09 9.71
C PHE A 86 -1.11 21.92 9.26
N GLU A 87 0.11 21.80 9.81
CA GLU A 87 1.04 20.73 9.45
C GLU A 87 0.48 19.35 9.78
N ARG A 88 -0.15 19.22 10.97
CA ARG A 88 -0.72 17.94 11.42
C ARG A 88 -1.94 17.51 10.60
N LEU A 89 -2.85 18.43 10.28
CA LEU A 89 -4.04 18.11 9.48
C LEU A 89 -3.71 17.90 8.00
N GLY A 90 -2.62 18.51 7.49
CA GLY A 90 -2.16 18.34 6.12
C GLY A 90 -1.42 17.03 5.84
N HIS A 91 -0.91 16.36 6.89
CA HIS A 91 -0.05 15.17 6.78
C HIS A 91 -0.49 14.02 7.72
N LEU A 92 -1.79 13.74 7.78
CA LEU A 92 -2.32 12.64 8.60
C LEU A 92 -1.89 11.27 8.04
N PRO A 93 -1.52 10.30 8.91
CA PRO A 93 -1.14 8.96 8.47
C PRO A 93 -2.36 8.14 8.04
N ALA A 94 -2.12 7.02 7.35
CA ALA A 94 -3.16 6.08 6.94
C ALA A 94 -4.00 5.54 8.12
N SER A 95 -3.42 5.44 9.32
CA SER A 95 -4.13 5.04 10.55
C SER A 95 -5.20 6.05 11.00
N ALA A 96 -5.18 7.28 10.48
CA ALA A 96 -6.19 8.30 10.77
C ALA A 96 -7.47 8.15 9.91
N LEU A 97 -7.45 7.31 8.87
CA LEU A 97 -8.55 7.20 7.91
C LEU A 97 -9.93 6.91 8.54
N PRO A 98 -10.07 6.02 9.55
CA PRO A 98 -11.34 5.83 10.24
C PRO A 98 -11.86 7.12 10.90
N ALA A 99 -10.97 7.87 11.57
CA ALA A 99 -11.32 9.13 12.21
C ALA A 99 -11.64 10.24 11.21
N ILE A 100 -10.89 10.34 10.10
CA ILE A 100 -11.21 11.28 9.02
C ILE A 100 -12.60 10.99 8.46
N THR A 101 -12.91 9.72 8.19
CA THR A 101 -14.20 9.30 7.65
C THR A 101 -15.35 9.67 8.60
N GLU A 102 -15.19 9.44 9.90
CA GLU A 102 -16.17 9.87 10.90
C GLU A 102 -16.29 11.39 10.98
N ARG A 103 -15.17 12.12 10.95
CA ARG A 103 -15.14 13.57 10.95
C ARG A 103 -15.87 14.15 9.72
N VAL A 104 -15.69 13.58 8.54
CA VAL A 104 -16.39 14.01 7.30
C VAL A 104 -17.91 13.82 7.43
N ARG A 105 -18.37 12.73 8.04
CA ARG A 105 -19.81 12.53 8.33
C ARG A 105 -20.36 13.59 9.28
N TYR A 106 -19.57 14.01 10.28
CA TYR A 106 -19.95 15.10 11.17
C TYR A 106 -19.99 16.45 10.41
N LEU A 107 -18.99 16.72 9.58
CA LEU A 107 -18.90 17.95 8.77
C LEU A 107 -20.06 18.12 7.79
N ALA A 108 -20.74 17.04 7.41
CA ALA A 108 -21.98 17.11 6.62
C ALA A 108 -23.12 17.87 7.32
N ARG A 109 -23.07 18.02 8.66
CA ARG A 109 -24.02 18.84 9.43
C ARG A 109 -23.64 20.31 9.47
N LEU A 110 -22.40 20.64 9.11
CA LEU A 110 -21.83 21.99 9.12
C LEU A 110 -21.62 22.45 7.68
N VAL A 111 -22.72 22.62 6.95
CA VAL A 111 -22.68 23.05 5.55
C VAL A 111 -22.14 24.48 5.48
N ILE A 112 -21.17 24.69 4.59
CA ILE A 112 -20.63 26.01 4.26
C ILE A 112 -21.46 26.52 3.08
N PRO A 113 -22.04 27.73 3.14
CA PRO A 113 -22.66 28.34 1.97
C PRO A 113 -21.66 28.37 0.80
N PRO A 114 -22.07 27.99 -0.43
CA PRO A 114 -21.14 27.91 -1.56
C PRO A 114 -20.34 29.19 -1.79
N GLU A 115 -20.98 30.35 -1.64
CA GLU A 115 -20.38 31.67 -1.78
C GLU A 115 -19.24 31.93 -0.77
N ASP A 116 -19.47 31.66 0.51
CA ASP A 116 -18.49 31.85 1.58
C ASP A 116 -17.30 30.92 1.40
N GLY A 117 -17.58 29.70 0.96
CA GLY A 117 -16.57 28.70 0.65
C GLY A 117 -15.71 29.06 -0.56
N GLU A 118 -16.35 29.47 -1.67
CA GLU A 118 -15.64 29.95 -2.87
C GLU A 118 -14.77 31.18 -2.55
N GLU A 119 -15.29 32.09 -1.73
CA GLU A 119 -14.54 33.26 -1.24
C GLU A 119 -13.34 32.84 -0.39
N ALA A 120 -13.50 31.90 0.54
CA ALA A 120 -12.39 31.40 1.35
C ALA A 120 -11.28 30.77 0.48
N LEU A 121 -11.64 29.92 -0.48
CA LEU A 121 -10.68 29.32 -1.42
C LEU A 121 -10.01 30.37 -2.33
N GLN A 122 -10.74 31.42 -2.72
CA GLN A 122 -10.18 32.55 -3.44
C GLN A 122 -9.16 33.31 -2.60
N ARG A 123 -9.46 33.58 -1.32
CA ARG A 123 -8.54 34.25 -0.39
C ARG A 123 -7.28 33.41 -0.17
N PHE A 124 -7.41 32.09 0.06
CA PHE A 124 -6.25 31.20 0.17
C PHE A 124 -5.38 31.26 -1.08
N ARG A 125 -5.98 31.22 -2.27
CA ARG A 125 -5.25 31.36 -3.52
C ARG A 125 -4.55 32.72 -3.66
N HIS A 126 -5.25 33.82 -3.35
CA HIS A 126 -4.66 35.16 -3.43
C HIS A 126 -3.45 35.31 -2.49
N ALA A 127 -3.49 34.68 -1.31
CA ALA A 127 -2.36 34.65 -0.39
C ALA A 127 -1.14 33.87 -0.94
N THR A 128 -1.34 32.96 -1.90
CA THR A 128 -0.24 32.32 -2.65
C THR A 128 0.27 33.14 -3.84
N GLY A 129 -0.27 34.35 -4.05
CA GLY A 129 0.14 35.27 -5.13
C GLY A 129 -0.63 35.12 -6.44
N SER A 130 -1.60 34.21 -6.51
CA SER A 130 -2.41 33.97 -7.71
C SER A 130 -3.72 34.78 -7.69
N ARG A 131 -4.00 35.50 -8.79
CA ARG A 131 -5.23 36.29 -8.93
C ARG A 131 -6.28 35.65 -9.85
N ARG A 132 -5.90 34.66 -10.67
CA ARG A 132 -6.84 34.01 -11.59
C ARG A 132 -7.36 32.70 -10.99
N ALA A 133 -8.63 32.39 -11.22
CA ALA A 133 -9.25 31.19 -10.66
C ALA A 133 -8.75 29.89 -11.30
N ASP A 134 -8.34 29.95 -12.56
CA ASP A 134 -7.83 28.85 -13.38
C ASP A 134 -6.32 28.58 -13.20
N ASP A 135 -5.63 29.36 -12.37
CA ASP A 135 -4.23 29.08 -12.03
C ASP A 135 -4.13 27.73 -11.31
N MET A 136 -3.16 26.92 -11.76
CA MET A 136 -2.92 25.55 -11.29
C MET A 136 -1.98 25.51 -10.08
N ILE A 137 -2.26 26.37 -9.09
CA ILE A 137 -1.47 26.50 -7.86
C ILE A 137 -2.21 25.81 -6.70
N ASP A 138 -1.46 25.14 -5.82
CA ASP A 138 -2.02 24.63 -4.56
C ASP A 138 -2.39 25.79 -3.65
N VAL A 139 -3.65 25.81 -3.18
CA VAL A 139 -4.17 26.84 -2.29
C VAL A 139 -3.79 26.62 -0.82
N ALA A 140 -3.38 25.40 -0.43
CA ALA A 140 -3.09 25.07 0.96
C ALA A 140 -2.04 26.00 1.61
N PRO A 141 -0.92 26.36 0.96
CA PRO A 141 0.06 27.27 1.56
C PRO A 141 -0.49 28.66 1.95
N GLY A 142 -1.57 29.12 1.31
CA GLY A 142 -2.20 30.41 1.63
C GLY A 142 -3.10 30.40 2.86
N ILE A 143 -3.41 29.22 3.42
CA ILE A 143 -4.33 29.07 4.56
C ILE A 143 -3.84 29.84 5.79
N LEU A 144 -2.57 29.71 6.16
CA LEU A 144 -2.03 30.32 7.37
C LEU A 144 -2.04 31.86 7.31
N ALA A 145 -1.75 32.42 6.14
CA ALA A 145 -1.79 33.87 5.93
C ALA A 145 -3.22 34.40 6.07
N VAL A 146 -4.22 33.74 5.48
CA VAL A 146 -5.63 34.14 5.60
C VAL A 146 -6.12 33.96 7.04
N LEU A 147 -5.79 32.87 7.73
CA LEU A 147 -6.18 32.64 9.12
C LEU A 147 -5.46 33.57 10.12
N ALA A 148 -4.37 34.23 9.71
CA ALA A 148 -3.78 35.29 10.51
C ALA A 148 -4.70 36.51 10.59
N GLU A 149 -5.45 36.79 9.52
CA GLU A 149 -6.32 37.96 9.36
C GLU A 149 -7.80 37.67 9.68
N ASP A 150 -8.35 36.56 9.18
CA ASP A 150 -9.76 36.15 9.35
C ASP A 150 -9.87 34.72 9.88
N ARG A 151 -10.39 34.58 11.10
CA ARG A 151 -10.58 33.31 11.81
C ARG A 151 -12.05 32.93 11.93
N SER A 152 -12.89 33.46 11.05
CA SER A 152 -14.31 33.12 10.99
C SER A 152 -14.53 31.61 10.86
N PRO A 153 -15.67 31.09 11.35
CA PRO A 153 -15.96 29.66 11.29
C PRO A 153 -15.87 29.06 9.89
N ASP A 154 -16.31 29.78 8.86
CA ASP A 154 -16.38 29.27 7.49
C ASP A 154 -15.02 29.23 6.79
N VAL A 155 -14.14 30.22 7.06
CA VAL A 155 -12.73 30.17 6.65
C VAL A 155 -12.02 28.99 7.31
N GLY A 156 -12.20 28.80 8.63
CA GLY A 156 -11.60 27.68 9.37
C GLY A 156 -12.08 26.31 8.89
N ARG A 157 -13.39 26.15 8.62
CA ARG A 157 -13.94 24.90 8.06
C ARG A 157 -13.46 24.63 6.65
N SER A 158 -13.32 25.67 5.82
CA SER A 158 -12.76 25.55 4.47
C SER A 158 -11.30 25.10 4.52
N ALA A 159 -10.50 25.68 5.42
CA ALA A 159 -9.12 25.28 5.68
C ALA A 159 -9.03 23.82 6.15
N GLU A 160 -9.85 23.41 7.12
CA GLU A 160 -9.92 22.02 7.60
C GLU A 160 -10.17 21.06 6.43
N ARG A 161 -11.17 21.34 5.58
CA ARG A 161 -11.52 20.46 4.45
C ARG A 161 -10.40 20.38 3.40
N VAL A 162 -9.72 21.48 3.09
CA VAL A 162 -8.56 21.46 2.18
C VAL A 162 -7.43 20.59 2.74
N LEU A 163 -7.12 20.72 4.03
CA LEU A 163 -6.06 19.94 4.67
C LEU A 163 -6.40 18.45 4.77
N LEU A 164 -7.67 18.12 5.07
CA LEU A 164 -8.15 16.74 5.01
C LEU A 164 -8.02 16.17 3.59
N ILE A 165 -8.36 16.94 2.55
CA ILE A 165 -8.14 16.51 1.16
C ILE A 165 -6.65 16.19 0.94
N ARG A 166 -5.72 17.07 1.33
CA ARG A 166 -4.27 16.82 1.16
C ARG A 166 -3.79 15.56 1.88
N SER A 167 -4.25 15.33 3.11
CA SER A 167 -3.99 14.09 3.84
C SER A 167 -4.51 12.86 3.09
N LEU A 168 -5.74 12.92 2.57
CA LEU A 168 -6.36 11.81 1.83
C LEU A 168 -5.63 11.55 0.49
N GLU A 169 -5.18 12.60 -0.20
CA GLU A 169 -4.34 12.51 -1.40
C GLU A 169 -3.01 11.81 -1.12
N GLN A 170 -2.39 12.08 0.04
CA GLN A 170 -1.15 11.42 0.47
C GLN A 170 -1.37 9.96 0.87
N ILE A 171 -2.46 9.65 1.57
CA ILE A 171 -2.81 8.27 1.98
C ILE A 171 -3.01 7.39 0.74
N GLY A 172 -3.71 7.90 -0.28
CA GLY A 172 -3.74 7.31 -1.62
C GLY A 172 -4.30 5.88 -1.72
N THR A 173 -5.08 5.44 -0.72
CA THR A 173 -5.79 4.15 -0.73
C THR A 173 -7.19 4.29 -1.34
N LEU A 174 -7.84 3.16 -1.65
CA LEU A 174 -9.18 3.17 -2.21
C LEU A 174 -10.23 3.78 -1.25
N ASP A 175 -10.13 3.49 0.05
CA ASP A 175 -10.92 4.15 1.09
C ASP A 175 -10.55 5.64 1.23
N ALA A 176 -9.25 5.94 1.10
CA ALA A 176 -8.67 7.25 0.77
C ALA A 176 -9.58 8.10 -0.13
N TRP A 177 -9.72 7.55 -1.32
CA TRP A 177 -10.42 8.16 -2.43
C TRP A 177 -11.93 8.28 -2.23
N ARG A 178 -12.57 7.28 -1.59
CA ARG A 178 -14.00 7.37 -1.23
C ARG A 178 -14.26 8.53 -0.28
N THR A 179 -13.49 8.60 0.80
CA THR A 179 -13.63 9.65 1.81
C THR A 179 -13.33 11.02 1.21
N MET A 180 -12.36 11.13 0.29
CA MET A 180 -12.10 12.38 -0.44
C MET A 180 -13.28 12.79 -1.32
N ALA A 181 -13.90 11.86 -2.05
CA ALA A 181 -15.12 12.15 -2.82
C ALA A 181 -16.27 12.63 -1.91
N ASP A 182 -16.42 12.05 -0.71
CA ASP A 182 -17.39 12.51 0.28
C ASP A 182 -17.11 13.93 0.79
N VAL A 183 -15.84 14.33 0.97
CA VAL A 183 -15.47 15.72 1.29
C VAL A 183 -15.92 16.68 0.18
N TYR A 184 -15.64 16.33 -1.08
CA TYR A 184 -16.07 17.13 -2.21
C TYR A 184 -17.60 17.20 -2.32
N ALA A 185 -18.30 16.11 -1.98
CA ALA A 185 -19.75 16.05 -2.02
C ALA A 185 -20.45 16.96 -0.98
N LEU A 186 -19.74 17.43 0.06
CA LEU A 186 -20.32 18.32 1.07
C LEU A 186 -20.72 19.68 0.50
N SER A 187 -19.96 20.19 -0.47
CA SER A 187 -20.18 21.52 -1.09
C SER A 187 -19.64 21.54 -2.53
N PRO A 188 -20.25 20.80 -3.48
CA PRO A 188 -19.64 20.50 -4.79
C PRO A 188 -19.30 21.73 -5.63
N GLU A 189 -20.09 22.80 -5.53
CA GLU A 189 -19.92 24.02 -6.31
C GLU A 189 -18.60 24.73 -5.98
N MET A 190 -18.27 24.80 -4.69
CA MET A 190 -17.03 25.39 -4.18
C MET A 190 -15.77 24.70 -4.72
N TRP A 191 -15.85 23.40 -4.98
CA TRP A 191 -14.70 22.58 -5.33
C TRP A 191 -14.38 22.51 -6.82
N ARG A 192 -15.12 23.22 -7.69
CA ARG A 192 -14.99 23.14 -9.15
C ARG A 192 -13.54 23.25 -9.65
N TRP A 193 -12.78 24.20 -9.11
CA TRP A 193 -11.38 24.42 -9.48
C TRP A 193 -10.43 23.47 -8.76
N GLU A 194 -10.73 23.11 -7.52
CA GLU A 194 -9.90 22.17 -6.75
C GLU A 194 -9.93 20.77 -7.34
N LEU A 195 -11.08 20.31 -7.83
CA LEU A 195 -11.21 19.05 -8.56
C LEU A 195 -10.34 19.00 -9.83
N ARG A 196 -10.16 20.13 -10.53
CA ARG A 196 -9.22 20.23 -11.67
C ARG A 196 -7.77 20.22 -11.21
N ARG A 197 -7.45 20.89 -10.10
CA ARG A 197 -6.10 20.90 -9.51
C ARG A 197 -5.71 19.53 -9.01
N ALA A 198 -6.62 18.79 -8.37
CA ALA A 198 -6.39 17.41 -7.95
C ALA A 198 -6.05 16.51 -9.15
N LEU A 199 -6.79 16.67 -10.26
CA LEU A 199 -6.50 15.94 -11.50
C LEU A 199 -5.10 16.26 -12.06
N ALA A 200 -4.69 17.53 -12.09
CA ALA A 200 -3.37 17.91 -12.57
C ALA A 200 -2.23 17.50 -11.63
N ARG A 201 -2.48 17.54 -10.31
CA ARG A 201 -1.50 17.21 -9.27
C ARG A 201 -1.26 15.71 -9.16
N LEU A 202 -2.31 14.90 -9.26
CA LEU A 202 -2.23 13.44 -9.07
C LEU A 202 -2.15 12.66 -10.38
N GLY A 203 -2.66 13.23 -11.47
CA GLY A 203 -2.63 12.60 -12.79
C GLY A 203 -3.26 11.20 -12.79
N PRO A 204 -2.60 10.21 -13.43
CA PRO A 204 -3.09 8.82 -13.47
C PRO A 204 -3.31 8.16 -12.10
N ARG A 205 -2.63 8.62 -11.04
CA ARG A 205 -2.82 8.08 -9.67
C ARG A 205 -4.23 8.28 -9.14
N LEU A 206 -4.96 9.25 -9.68
CA LEU A 206 -6.34 9.54 -9.32
C LEU A 206 -7.37 8.62 -10.00
N MET A 207 -6.96 7.76 -10.95
CA MET A 207 -7.88 6.90 -11.70
C MET A 207 -8.79 6.03 -10.83
N PRO A 208 -8.33 5.37 -9.73
CA PRO A 208 -9.24 4.62 -8.86
C PRO A 208 -10.37 5.50 -8.28
N ALA A 209 -10.05 6.74 -7.89
CA ALA A 209 -11.03 7.70 -7.39
C ALA A 209 -12.05 8.10 -8.48
N LEU A 210 -11.56 8.37 -9.70
CA LEU A 210 -12.42 8.72 -10.83
C LEU A 210 -13.37 7.57 -11.18
N VAL A 211 -12.88 6.33 -11.19
CA VAL A 211 -13.72 5.14 -11.44
C VAL A 211 -14.82 5.04 -10.39
N LEU A 212 -14.47 5.10 -9.10
CA LEU A 212 -15.47 5.05 -8.01
C LEU A 212 -16.48 6.21 -8.10
N ALA A 213 -16.02 7.40 -8.45
CA ALA A 213 -16.88 8.58 -8.55
C ALA A 213 -17.92 8.49 -9.68
N ARG A 214 -17.78 7.58 -10.66
CA ARG A 214 -18.78 7.37 -11.73
C ARG A 214 -20.15 6.93 -11.20
N SER A 215 -20.19 6.21 -10.08
CA SER A 215 -21.43 5.75 -9.43
C SER A 215 -21.82 6.62 -8.22
N HIS A 216 -21.11 7.72 -7.98
CA HIS A 216 -21.35 8.57 -6.82
C HIS A 216 -22.74 9.24 -6.87
N ARG A 217 -23.35 9.51 -5.71
CA ARG A 217 -24.70 10.11 -5.60
C ARG A 217 -24.79 11.53 -6.17
N ASP A 218 -23.71 12.29 -6.05
CA ASP A 218 -23.61 13.66 -6.54
C ASP A 218 -23.34 13.73 -8.06
N ALA A 219 -24.10 14.56 -8.77
CA ALA A 219 -24.03 14.66 -10.24
C ALA A 219 -22.78 15.40 -10.74
N VAL A 220 -22.27 16.37 -9.97
CA VAL A 220 -21.06 17.12 -10.31
C VAL A 220 -19.86 16.19 -10.26
N LEU A 221 -19.77 15.34 -9.23
CA LEU A 221 -18.71 14.34 -9.11
C LEU A 221 -18.78 13.27 -10.21
N ARG A 222 -19.98 12.78 -10.57
CA ARG A 222 -20.12 11.84 -11.70
C ARG A 222 -19.70 12.44 -13.04
N ARG A 223 -19.93 13.74 -13.23
CA ARG A 223 -19.48 14.45 -14.43
C ARG A 223 -17.96 14.64 -14.41
N TRP A 224 -17.43 15.15 -13.30
CA TRP A 224 -15.99 15.32 -13.12
C TRP A 224 -15.21 14.01 -13.31
N ALA A 225 -15.74 12.88 -12.80
CA ALA A 225 -15.16 11.56 -13.00
C ALA A 225 -14.96 11.19 -14.47
N ARG A 226 -15.99 11.44 -15.30
CA ARG A 226 -15.95 11.17 -16.75
C ARG A 226 -15.00 12.14 -17.46
N ASP A 227 -15.21 13.44 -17.26
CA ASP A 227 -14.40 14.48 -17.88
C ASP A 227 -12.90 14.34 -17.49
N GLY A 228 -12.62 13.92 -16.26
CA GLY A 228 -11.28 13.66 -15.74
C GLY A 228 -10.62 12.43 -16.36
N ALA A 229 -11.33 11.32 -16.48
CA ALA A 229 -10.81 10.12 -17.16
C ALA A 229 -10.54 10.39 -18.66
N ASP A 230 -11.41 11.17 -19.32
CA ASP A 230 -11.20 11.62 -20.70
C ASP A 230 -9.97 12.52 -20.83
N THR A 231 -9.80 13.46 -19.89
CA THR A 231 -8.64 14.38 -19.85
C THR A 231 -7.32 13.62 -19.69
N LEU A 232 -7.31 12.57 -18.86
CA LEU A 232 -6.15 11.69 -18.70
C LEU A 232 -5.97 10.72 -19.86
N ARG A 233 -6.93 10.62 -20.78
CA ARG A 233 -6.99 9.63 -21.88
C ARG A 233 -7.00 8.18 -21.37
N LEU A 234 -7.62 7.96 -20.20
CA LEU A 234 -7.73 6.67 -19.53
C LEU A 234 -9.19 6.27 -19.31
N ALA A 235 -10.10 6.76 -20.15
CA ALA A 235 -11.51 6.40 -20.09
C ALA A 235 -11.75 4.92 -20.44
N ASN A 236 -10.92 4.35 -21.33
CA ASN A 236 -10.96 2.94 -21.69
C ASN A 236 -10.25 2.09 -20.61
N PRO A 237 -10.92 1.08 -20.02
CA PRO A 237 -10.31 0.20 -19.02
C PRO A 237 -9.05 -0.52 -19.50
N ALA A 238 -8.97 -0.86 -20.79
CA ALA A 238 -7.80 -1.53 -21.34
C ALA A 238 -6.54 -0.66 -21.33
N ASP A 239 -6.69 0.65 -21.42
CA ASP A 239 -5.58 1.61 -21.32
C ASP A 239 -5.30 1.95 -19.85
N ALA A 240 -6.36 2.13 -19.05
CA ALA A 240 -6.25 2.44 -17.62
C ALA A 240 -5.58 1.32 -16.81
N LEU A 241 -5.76 0.05 -17.19
CA LEU A 241 -5.19 -1.11 -16.49
C LEU A 241 -3.75 -1.44 -16.93
N GLN A 242 -3.08 -0.58 -17.69
CA GLN A 242 -1.64 -0.72 -18.06
C GLN A 242 -0.70 -0.02 -17.08
N VAL A 243 -1.13 0.16 -15.83
CA VAL A 243 -0.33 0.80 -14.78
C VAL A 243 0.79 -0.14 -14.32
N GLU A 244 2.02 0.39 -14.27
CA GLU A 244 3.21 -0.38 -13.84
C GLU A 244 3.23 -0.65 -12.32
N ASP A 245 2.72 0.30 -11.52
CA ASP A 245 2.59 0.11 -10.07
C ASP A 245 1.49 -0.91 -9.76
N LEU A 246 1.90 -2.10 -9.33
CA LEU A 246 1.03 -3.22 -9.01
C LEU A 246 0.05 -2.90 -7.86
N GLY A 247 0.48 -2.09 -6.89
CA GLY A 247 -0.39 -1.67 -5.78
C GLY A 247 -1.52 -0.77 -6.27
N GLN A 248 -1.19 0.18 -7.14
CA GLN A 248 -2.19 1.03 -7.80
C GLN A 248 -3.09 0.20 -8.75
N LEU A 249 -2.51 -0.75 -9.50
CA LEU A 249 -3.26 -1.62 -10.41
C LEU A 249 -4.27 -2.48 -9.64
N ALA A 250 -3.90 -3.05 -8.50
CA ALA A 250 -4.82 -3.81 -7.64
C ALA A 250 -5.98 -2.94 -7.11
N GLN A 251 -5.70 -1.69 -6.73
CA GLN A 251 -6.74 -0.73 -6.35
C GLN A 251 -7.67 -0.39 -7.52
N LEU A 252 -7.14 -0.25 -8.74
CA LEU A 252 -7.91 0.05 -9.93
C LEU A 252 -8.81 -1.12 -10.36
N VAL A 253 -8.30 -2.36 -10.32
CA VAL A 253 -9.08 -3.58 -10.51
C VAL A 253 -10.23 -3.65 -9.51
N THR A 254 -9.94 -3.34 -8.24
CA THR A 254 -10.95 -3.29 -7.18
C THR A 254 -12.00 -2.22 -7.49
N ALA A 255 -11.59 -1.00 -7.88
CA ALA A 255 -12.49 0.10 -8.23
C ALA A 255 -13.46 -0.27 -9.37
N TYR A 256 -12.95 -0.85 -10.47
CA TYR A 256 -13.79 -1.29 -11.59
C TYR A 256 -14.80 -2.36 -11.20
N SER A 257 -14.42 -3.30 -10.32
CA SER A 257 -15.31 -4.33 -9.82
C SER A 257 -16.48 -3.77 -8.99
N GLU A 258 -16.25 -2.68 -8.26
CA GLU A 258 -17.27 -2.07 -7.39
C GLU A 258 -18.34 -1.34 -8.17
N VAL A 259 -17.92 -0.60 -9.19
CA VAL A 259 -18.85 0.03 -10.12
C VAL A 259 -19.42 -0.97 -11.13
N ARG A 260 -18.95 -2.24 -11.08
CA ARG A 260 -19.34 -3.35 -11.97
C ARG A 260 -19.20 -2.99 -13.45
N ASP A 261 -18.07 -2.36 -13.80
CA ASP A 261 -17.77 -2.02 -15.18
C ASP A 261 -17.49 -3.31 -15.98
N LEU A 262 -18.37 -3.63 -16.92
CA LEU A 262 -18.28 -4.86 -17.71
C LEU A 262 -17.16 -4.81 -18.75
N ASP A 263 -16.77 -3.62 -19.19
CA ASP A 263 -15.73 -3.43 -20.21
C ASP A 263 -14.33 -3.71 -19.65
N ALA A 264 -14.16 -3.63 -18.33
CA ALA A 264 -12.91 -3.99 -17.64
C ALA A 264 -12.71 -5.49 -17.48
N MET A 265 -13.77 -6.30 -17.53
CA MET A 265 -13.74 -7.73 -17.23
C MET A 265 -12.77 -8.56 -18.09
N PRO A 266 -12.69 -8.36 -19.44
CA PRO A 266 -11.76 -9.12 -20.27
C PRO A 266 -10.30 -8.90 -19.90
N VAL A 267 -9.96 -7.72 -19.35
CA VAL A 267 -8.62 -7.40 -18.90
C VAL A 267 -8.38 -7.95 -17.50
N ILE A 268 -9.34 -7.74 -16.58
CA ILE A 268 -9.25 -8.20 -15.18
C ILE A 268 -9.10 -9.72 -15.09
N VAL A 269 -9.81 -10.50 -15.92
CA VAL A 269 -9.67 -11.96 -15.93
C VAL A 269 -8.24 -12.40 -16.33
N GLY A 270 -7.49 -11.55 -17.02
CA GLY A 270 -6.09 -11.78 -17.34
C GLY A 270 -5.18 -11.86 -16.11
N PHE A 271 -5.56 -11.20 -15.01
CA PHE A 271 -4.76 -11.09 -13.78
C PHE A 271 -5.07 -12.16 -12.72
N VAL A 272 -6.01 -13.08 -12.96
CA VAL A 272 -6.43 -14.08 -11.94
C VAL A 272 -5.37 -15.13 -11.56
N ASP A 273 -4.28 -15.21 -12.34
CA ASP A 273 -3.07 -16.02 -12.10
C ASP A 273 -1.79 -15.17 -11.98
N HIS A 274 -1.93 -13.86 -11.79
CA HIS A 274 -0.77 -12.96 -11.71
C HIS A 274 0.17 -13.39 -10.56
N PRO A 275 1.51 -13.31 -10.71
CA PRO A 275 2.44 -13.72 -9.67
C PRO A 275 2.31 -12.91 -8.37
N ASP A 276 2.11 -11.59 -8.50
CA ASP A 276 1.86 -10.70 -7.36
C ASP A 276 0.55 -11.06 -6.62
N PRO A 277 0.60 -11.45 -5.33
CA PRO A 277 -0.59 -11.85 -4.58
C PRO A 277 -1.66 -10.76 -4.45
N PRO A 278 -1.36 -9.52 -4.05
CA PRO A 278 -2.36 -8.46 -3.96
C PRO A 278 -3.16 -8.25 -5.24
N LEU A 279 -2.49 -8.19 -6.40
CA LEU A 279 -3.18 -8.04 -7.69
C LEU A 279 -4.01 -9.28 -8.06
N ARG A 280 -3.46 -10.48 -7.85
CA ARG A 280 -4.17 -11.74 -8.12
C ARG A 280 -5.45 -11.84 -7.29
N ASP A 281 -5.36 -11.55 -6.00
CA ASP A 281 -6.48 -11.63 -5.07
C ASP A 281 -7.53 -10.57 -5.41
N ALA A 282 -7.12 -9.33 -5.72
CA ALA A 282 -8.00 -8.29 -6.21
C ALA A 282 -8.74 -8.72 -7.50
N ALA A 283 -8.05 -9.33 -8.45
CA ALA A 283 -8.65 -9.83 -9.69
C ALA A 283 -9.63 -10.99 -9.45
N ARG A 284 -9.30 -11.92 -8.56
CA ARG A 284 -10.19 -13.04 -8.18
C ARG A 284 -11.45 -12.53 -7.49
N MET A 285 -11.30 -11.63 -6.51
CA MET A 285 -12.42 -10.97 -5.85
C MET A 285 -13.28 -10.15 -6.83
N ALA A 286 -12.65 -9.47 -7.79
CA ALA A 286 -13.35 -8.74 -8.83
C ALA A 286 -14.21 -9.68 -9.69
N MET A 287 -13.64 -10.80 -10.16
CA MET A 287 -14.38 -11.81 -10.93
C MET A 287 -15.54 -12.42 -10.15
N GLU A 288 -15.37 -12.62 -8.83
CA GLU A 288 -16.46 -13.06 -7.97
C GLU A 288 -17.59 -12.00 -7.87
N ARG A 289 -17.24 -10.72 -7.75
CA ARG A 289 -18.21 -9.60 -7.72
C ARG A 289 -18.99 -9.46 -9.04
N TYR A 290 -18.36 -9.72 -10.18
CA TYR A 290 -19.06 -9.77 -11.47
C TYR A 290 -20.00 -10.97 -11.56
N GLY A 291 -19.67 -12.07 -10.88
CA GLY A 291 -20.53 -13.24 -10.72
C GLY A 291 -20.96 -13.85 -12.06
N GLN A 292 -22.27 -13.99 -12.24
CA GLN A 292 -22.86 -14.59 -13.46
C GLN A 292 -22.42 -13.86 -14.75
N ASN A 293 -22.21 -12.54 -14.70
CA ASN A 293 -21.79 -11.76 -15.86
C ASN A 293 -20.39 -12.16 -16.35
N GLY A 294 -19.56 -12.75 -15.48
CA GLY A 294 -18.19 -13.16 -15.78
C GLY A 294 -18.02 -14.53 -16.38
N ILE A 295 -19.09 -15.32 -16.52
CA ILE A 295 -18.98 -16.73 -16.94
C ILE A 295 -18.25 -16.90 -18.28
N TRP A 296 -18.51 -16.04 -19.26
CA TRP A 296 -17.86 -16.14 -20.56
C TRP A 296 -16.35 -15.82 -20.48
N GLN A 297 -15.98 -14.81 -19.70
CA GLN A 297 -14.58 -14.45 -19.48
C GLN A 297 -13.82 -15.56 -18.73
N LEU A 298 -14.45 -16.19 -17.74
CA LEU A 298 -13.89 -17.33 -17.02
C LEU A 298 -13.64 -18.53 -17.96
N ARG A 299 -14.57 -18.80 -18.88
CA ARG A 299 -14.42 -19.88 -19.87
C ARG A 299 -13.31 -19.59 -20.88
N ILE A 300 -13.15 -18.33 -21.31
CA ILE A 300 -12.02 -17.90 -22.14
C ILE A 300 -10.70 -18.08 -21.40
N ALA A 301 -10.64 -17.65 -20.14
CA ALA A 301 -9.45 -17.83 -19.32
C ALA A 301 -9.09 -19.31 -19.16
N PHE A 302 -10.08 -20.19 -19.00
CA PHE A 302 -9.90 -21.64 -19.05
C PHE A 302 -9.17 -22.11 -20.31
N ARG A 303 -9.69 -21.71 -21.47
CA ARG A 303 -9.10 -22.07 -22.77
C ARG A 303 -7.70 -21.51 -22.94
N HIS A 304 -7.47 -20.26 -22.60
CA HIS A 304 -6.21 -19.57 -22.88
C HIS A 304 -5.11 -19.89 -21.88
N LYS A 305 -5.44 -20.02 -20.59
CA LYS A 305 -4.47 -20.23 -19.52
C LYS A 305 -4.22 -21.71 -19.21
N LEU A 306 -5.22 -22.57 -19.38
CA LEU A 306 -5.12 -24.01 -19.07
C LEU A 306 -5.14 -24.91 -20.32
N ALA A 307 -5.29 -24.33 -21.53
CA ALA A 307 -5.44 -25.08 -22.78
C ALA A 307 -6.56 -26.15 -22.72
N ALA A 308 -7.62 -25.89 -21.94
CA ALA A 308 -8.73 -26.80 -21.71
C ALA A 308 -10.09 -26.08 -21.81
N GLU A 309 -11.14 -26.79 -22.19
CA GLU A 309 -12.49 -26.25 -22.20
C GLU A 309 -13.17 -26.47 -20.84
N ALA A 310 -13.81 -25.42 -20.32
CA ALA A 310 -14.71 -25.56 -19.19
C ALA A 310 -16.01 -26.24 -19.63
N ASP A 311 -16.55 -27.12 -18.79
CA ASP A 311 -17.84 -27.76 -19.04
C ASP A 311 -18.96 -26.70 -19.12
N LEU A 312 -19.74 -26.77 -20.19
CA LEU A 312 -20.83 -25.83 -20.46
C LEU A 312 -21.97 -25.94 -19.43
N GLN A 313 -22.11 -27.08 -18.76
CA GLN A 313 -23.08 -27.30 -17.69
C GLN A 313 -22.66 -26.64 -16.36
N TRP A 314 -21.39 -26.25 -16.22
CA TRP A 314 -20.94 -25.56 -15.03
C TRP A 314 -21.49 -24.13 -15.01
N GLY A 315 -22.07 -23.76 -13.87
CA GLY A 315 -22.34 -22.35 -13.54
C GLY A 315 -21.05 -21.58 -13.29
N TRP A 316 -21.16 -20.25 -13.14
CA TRP A 316 -20.00 -19.37 -12.98
C TRP A 316 -19.15 -19.72 -11.74
N ARG A 317 -19.76 -20.01 -10.59
CA ARG A 317 -19.04 -20.36 -9.34
C ARG A 317 -18.17 -21.60 -9.54
N ARG A 318 -18.75 -22.67 -10.08
CA ARG A 318 -18.02 -23.92 -10.33
C ARG A 318 -16.89 -23.72 -11.35
N THR A 319 -17.17 -22.98 -12.43
CA THR A 319 -16.14 -22.63 -13.43
C THR A 319 -14.99 -21.84 -12.79
N MET A 320 -15.30 -20.87 -11.95
CA MET A 320 -14.33 -20.04 -11.24
C MET A 320 -13.48 -20.84 -10.25
N THR A 321 -14.11 -21.66 -9.40
CA THR A 321 -13.41 -22.51 -8.42
C THR A 321 -12.48 -23.49 -9.11
N GLU A 322 -12.93 -24.17 -10.18
CA GLU A 322 -12.09 -25.11 -10.93
C GLU A 322 -10.94 -24.38 -11.64
N LEU A 323 -11.20 -23.20 -12.21
CA LEU A 323 -10.17 -22.38 -12.86
C LEU A 323 -9.07 -22.02 -11.86
N TRP A 324 -9.45 -21.49 -10.69
CA TRP A 324 -8.48 -21.10 -9.65
C TRP A 324 -7.68 -22.29 -9.16
N SER A 325 -8.34 -23.41 -8.84
CA SER A 325 -7.66 -24.63 -8.37
C SER A 325 -6.58 -25.06 -9.35
N ARG A 326 -6.91 -25.20 -10.64
CA ARG A 326 -5.95 -25.65 -11.66
C ARG A 326 -4.84 -24.64 -11.93
N LEU A 327 -5.13 -23.34 -11.88
CA LEU A 327 -4.11 -22.30 -12.01
C LEU A 327 -3.16 -22.33 -10.80
N ASP A 328 -3.68 -22.54 -9.60
CA ASP A 328 -2.88 -22.68 -8.39
C ASP A 328 -2.04 -23.96 -8.43
N ASP A 329 -2.59 -25.08 -8.91
CA ASP A 329 -1.83 -26.33 -9.12
C ASP A 329 -0.65 -26.11 -10.06
N VAL A 330 -0.87 -25.45 -11.21
CA VAL A 330 0.19 -25.11 -12.17
C VAL A 330 1.22 -24.18 -11.57
N ARG A 331 0.78 -23.13 -10.86
CA ARG A 331 1.64 -22.11 -10.26
C ARG A 331 2.51 -22.69 -9.13
N LEU A 332 1.95 -23.60 -8.33
CA LEU A 332 2.59 -24.21 -7.17
C LEU A 332 3.29 -25.54 -7.48
N ALA A 333 3.20 -26.05 -8.72
CA ALA A 333 3.88 -27.28 -9.13
C ALA A 333 5.40 -27.28 -8.88
N PRO A 334 6.16 -26.18 -9.15
CA PRO A 334 7.59 -26.13 -8.85
C PRO A 334 7.88 -26.30 -7.35
N GLN A 335 7.09 -25.67 -6.48
CA GLN A 335 7.24 -25.80 -5.03
C GLN A 335 6.86 -27.20 -4.55
N SER A 336 5.77 -27.76 -5.09
CA SER A 336 5.38 -29.15 -4.81
C SER A 336 6.48 -30.15 -5.20
N ALA A 337 7.15 -29.95 -6.34
CA ALA A 337 8.26 -30.79 -6.77
C ALA A 337 9.48 -30.69 -5.82
N ARG A 338 9.74 -29.51 -5.24
CA ARG A 338 10.79 -29.35 -4.21
C ARG A 338 10.43 -30.04 -2.90
N ILE A 339 9.16 -30.01 -2.51
CA ILE A 339 8.67 -30.77 -1.36
C ILE A 339 8.87 -32.28 -1.58
N ASP A 340 8.59 -32.78 -2.79
CA ASP A 340 8.85 -34.19 -3.14
C ASP A 340 10.34 -34.53 -3.16
N ALA A 341 11.19 -33.64 -3.67
CA ALA A 341 12.64 -33.80 -3.64
C ALA A 341 13.21 -33.81 -2.22
N ALA A 342 12.68 -32.95 -1.33
CA ALA A 342 13.04 -32.93 0.08
C ALA A 342 12.65 -34.23 0.77
N LYS A 343 11.44 -34.73 0.51
CA LYS A 343 10.97 -36.03 1.04
C LYS A 343 11.88 -37.18 0.60
N GLN A 344 12.22 -37.23 -0.69
CA GLN A 344 13.15 -38.23 -1.20
C GLN A 344 14.53 -38.11 -0.55
N ALA A 345 15.06 -36.89 -0.37
CA ALA A 345 16.31 -36.67 0.32
C ALA A 345 16.26 -37.15 1.79
N MET A 346 15.14 -36.96 2.49
CA MET A 346 14.94 -37.50 3.84
C MET A 346 14.92 -39.03 3.85
N ASP A 347 14.24 -39.66 2.90
CA ASP A 347 14.17 -41.12 2.79
C ASP A 347 15.56 -41.73 2.47
N GLU A 348 16.44 -40.98 1.79
CA GLU A 348 17.84 -41.33 1.52
C GLU A 348 18.82 -40.94 2.66
N GLY A 349 18.33 -40.37 3.77
CA GLY A 349 19.16 -39.93 4.90
C GLY A 349 19.98 -38.65 4.64
N ARG A 350 19.66 -37.89 3.60
CA ARG A 350 20.30 -36.62 3.23
C ARG A 350 19.58 -35.43 3.88
N ALA A 351 19.57 -35.39 5.22
CA ALA A 351 18.82 -34.41 6.02
C ALA A 351 19.14 -32.94 5.69
N ARG A 352 20.41 -32.60 5.43
CA ARG A 352 20.82 -31.23 5.07
C ARG A 352 20.26 -30.79 3.71
N ASP A 353 20.28 -31.69 2.73
CA ASP A 353 19.74 -31.40 1.40
C ASP A 353 18.23 -31.20 1.47
N ALA A 354 17.54 -32.05 2.24
CA ALA A 354 16.11 -31.90 2.49
C ALA A 354 15.78 -30.55 3.13
N LEU A 355 16.51 -30.17 4.19
CA LEU A 355 16.30 -28.88 4.85
C LEU A 355 16.51 -27.71 3.88
N GLY A 356 17.56 -27.77 3.04
CA GLY A 356 17.84 -26.75 2.04
C GLY A 356 16.68 -26.54 1.06
N GLU A 357 16.09 -27.61 0.54
CA GLU A 357 14.92 -27.53 -0.35
C GLU A 357 13.69 -26.94 0.36
N LEU A 358 13.41 -27.35 1.60
CA LEU A 358 12.28 -26.83 2.38
C LEU A 358 12.45 -25.34 2.70
N GLU A 359 13.65 -24.90 3.08
CA GLU A 359 13.94 -23.49 3.32
C GLU A 359 13.77 -22.64 2.06
N LEU A 360 14.17 -23.16 0.89
CA LEU A 360 13.94 -22.49 -0.39
C LEU A 360 12.45 -22.33 -0.70
N VAL A 361 11.64 -23.36 -0.47
CA VAL A 361 10.17 -23.29 -0.62
C VAL A 361 9.60 -22.20 0.27
N LEU A 362 9.96 -22.18 1.55
CA LEU A 362 9.41 -21.21 2.52
C LEU A 362 9.90 -19.78 2.30
N ARG A 363 11.06 -19.61 1.65
CA ARG A 363 11.58 -18.30 1.26
C ARG A 363 10.80 -17.73 0.07
N GLU A 364 10.49 -18.57 -0.91
CA GLU A 364 9.79 -18.16 -2.13
C GLU A 364 8.28 -18.09 -1.95
N THR A 365 7.72 -18.87 -1.04
CA THR A 365 6.28 -18.97 -0.80
C THR A 365 6.01 -19.11 0.70
N PRO A 366 5.72 -18.00 1.41
CA PRO A 366 5.43 -18.04 2.84
C PRO A 366 4.23 -18.92 3.20
N THR A 367 3.27 -19.06 2.29
CA THR A 367 2.10 -19.96 2.38
C THR A 367 2.24 -21.13 1.39
N PRO A 368 3.12 -22.11 1.68
CA PRO A 368 3.49 -23.15 0.73
C PRO A 368 2.34 -24.13 0.47
N PRO A 369 2.34 -24.81 -0.70
CA PRO A 369 1.48 -25.97 -0.90
C PRO A 369 1.83 -27.07 0.12
N ARG A 370 0.85 -27.92 0.47
CA ARG A 370 1.07 -29.08 1.38
C ARG A 370 1.74 -28.69 2.70
N ALA A 371 1.28 -27.58 3.31
CA ALA A 371 1.87 -27.01 4.52
C ALA A 371 1.97 -28.02 5.68
N ASP A 372 0.98 -28.91 5.83
CA ASP A 372 0.97 -29.99 6.83
C ASP A 372 2.11 -31.01 6.64
N GLU A 373 2.35 -31.44 5.40
CA GLU A 373 3.43 -32.37 5.07
C GLU A 373 4.79 -31.70 5.25
N LEU A 374 4.91 -30.45 4.84
CA LEU A 374 6.11 -29.63 5.03
C LEU A 374 6.41 -29.46 6.53
N ALA A 375 5.40 -29.11 7.34
CA ALA A 375 5.53 -28.98 8.80
C ALA A 375 5.98 -30.30 9.46
N SER A 376 5.39 -31.42 9.04
CA SER A 376 5.78 -32.76 9.50
C SER A 376 7.24 -33.10 9.18
N MET A 377 7.70 -32.78 7.97
CA MET A 377 9.09 -32.97 7.57
C MET A 377 10.05 -32.10 8.40
N LEU A 378 9.72 -30.83 8.64
CA LEU A 378 10.53 -29.95 9.51
C LEU A 378 10.61 -30.48 10.94
N ALA A 379 9.49 -30.95 11.51
CA ALA A 379 9.46 -31.52 12.85
C ALA A 379 10.29 -32.81 12.94
N ARG A 380 10.27 -33.65 11.89
CA ARG A 380 11.12 -34.85 11.82
C ARG A 380 12.60 -34.50 11.69
N LEU A 381 12.97 -33.53 10.85
CA LEU A 381 14.35 -33.04 10.73
C LEU A 381 14.86 -32.45 12.04
N ALA A 382 14.00 -31.79 12.83
CA ALA A 382 14.34 -31.30 14.15
C ALA A 382 14.78 -32.40 15.13
N THR A 383 14.54 -33.69 14.81
CA THR A 383 15.03 -34.80 15.64
C THR A 383 16.50 -35.15 15.45
N GLU A 384 17.08 -34.70 14.35
CA GLU A 384 18.44 -35.08 13.91
C GLU A 384 19.43 -33.91 13.98
N LEU A 385 18.95 -32.71 14.35
CA LEU A 385 19.74 -31.48 14.43
C LEU A 385 20.07 -31.10 15.88
N ASP A 386 20.93 -30.10 16.03
CA ASP A 386 21.23 -29.52 17.33
C ASP A 386 20.02 -28.76 17.91
N ASP A 387 20.05 -28.51 19.22
CA ASP A 387 18.90 -27.97 19.94
C ASP A 387 18.47 -26.59 19.39
N ALA A 388 19.44 -25.75 18.99
CA ALA A 388 19.16 -24.42 18.44
C ALA A 388 18.43 -24.47 17.09
N GLU A 389 18.88 -25.32 16.16
CA GLU A 389 18.18 -25.49 14.89
C GLU A 389 16.86 -26.24 15.05
N ALA A 390 16.81 -27.25 15.92
CA ALA A 390 15.60 -27.98 16.23
C ALA A 390 14.48 -27.06 16.76
N ILE A 391 14.81 -26.14 17.68
CA ILE A 391 13.88 -25.10 18.17
C ILE A 391 13.35 -24.25 17.01
N ARG A 392 14.23 -23.79 16.11
CA ARG A 392 13.86 -22.99 14.93
C ARG A 392 12.87 -23.74 14.03
N LEU A 393 13.15 -25.01 13.74
CA LEU A 393 12.32 -25.83 12.86
C LEU A 393 10.96 -26.17 13.49
N LEU A 394 10.91 -26.49 14.79
CA LEU A 394 9.67 -26.78 15.50
C LEU A 394 8.76 -25.56 15.58
N ARG A 395 9.31 -24.37 15.87
CA ARG A 395 8.54 -23.11 15.82
C ARG A 395 7.94 -22.88 14.44
N ARG A 396 8.70 -23.18 13.38
CA ARG A 396 8.23 -23.03 12.00
C ARG A 396 7.18 -24.07 11.61
N ALA A 397 7.31 -25.32 12.05
CA ALA A 397 6.31 -26.35 11.87
C ALA A 397 4.98 -25.97 12.54
N LEU A 398 5.04 -25.47 13.79
CA LEU A 398 3.87 -25.00 14.53
C LEU A 398 3.20 -23.78 13.89
N TRP A 399 3.98 -22.89 13.25
CA TRP A 399 3.44 -21.77 12.50
C TRP A 399 2.75 -22.20 11.20
N LEU A 400 3.33 -23.16 10.48
CA LEU A 400 2.80 -23.66 9.21
C LEU A 400 1.52 -24.47 9.37
N ALA A 401 1.46 -25.31 10.40
CA ALA A 401 0.39 -26.29 10.58
C ALA A 401 -0.12 -26.30 12.04
N PRO A 402 -0.80 -25.23 12.49
CA PRO A 402 -1.24 -25.09 13.89
C PRO A 402 -2.31 -26.10 14.32
N GLU A 403 -2.99 -26.73 13.36
CA GLU A 403 -4.05 -27.73 13.57
C GLU A 403 -3.60 -29.16 13.26
N HIS A 404 -2.31 -29.39 12.99
CA HIS A 404 -1.79 -30.71 12.66
C HIS A 404 -1.95 -31.70 13.83
N GLY A 405 -2.18 -32.98 13.52
CA GLY A 405 -2.45 -34.01 14.53
C GLY A 405 -1.33 -34.22 15.56
N GLU A 406 -0.08 -33.90 15.18
CA GLU A 406 1.09 -34.02 16.04
C GLU A 406 1.50 -32.72 16.76
N VAL A 407 0.71 -31.65 16.65
CA VAL A 407 1.03 -30.33 17.23
C VAL A 407 1.30 -30.41 18.74
N ALA A 408 0.56 -31.25 19.47
CA ALA A 408 0.79 -31.43 20.90
C ALA A 408 2.20 -31.98 21.20
N THR A 409 2.66 -32.93 20.38
CA THR A 409 4.00 -33.51 20.47
C THR A 409 5.08 -32.49 20.11
N TRP A 410 4.88 -31.73 19.04
CA TRP A 410 5.84 -30.70 18.62
C TRP A 410 5.97 -29.58 19.66
N ARG A 411 4.85 -29.19 20.30
CA ARG A 411 4.85 -28.23 21.42
C ARG A 411 5.59 -28.77 22.65
N GLY A 412 5.34 -30.03 23.03
CA GLY A 412 6.03 -30.66 24.15
C GLY A 412 7.53 -30.69 23.92
N ARG A 413 7.96 -31.16 22.75
CA ARG A 413 9.38 -31.19 22.37
C ARG A 413 10.01 -29.80 22.34
N LEU A 414 9.33 -28.79 21.79
CA LEU A 414 9.81 -27.42 21.77
C LEU A 414 10.04 -26.88 23.19
N ALA A 415 9.07 -27.10 24.09
CA ALA A 415 9.18 -26.67 25.49
C ALA A 415 10.37 -27.33 26.20
N LEU A 416 10.60 -28.63 25.96
CA LEU A 416 11.76 -29.33 26.49
C LEU A 416 13.08 -28.74 25.97
N LEU A 417 13.21 -28.56 24.65
CA LEU A 417 14.44 -28.02 24.06
C LEU A 417 14.73 -26.58 24.50
N GLU A 418 13.69 -25.76 24.70
CA GLU A 418 13.85 -24.41 25.24
C GLU A 418 14.37 -24.45 26.69
N ALA A 419 13.83 -25.33 27.54
CA ALA A 419 14.32 -25.52 28.91
C ALA A 419 15.77 -26.05 28.95
N GLU A 420 16.14 -26.94 28.03
CA GLU A 420 17.51 -27.45 27.90
C GLU A 420 18.48 -26.37 27.40
N ALA A 421 18.05 -25.51 26.49
CA ALA A 421 18.83 -24.36 26.04
C ALA A 421 19.05 -23.33 27.17
N ASP A 422 18.05 -23.13 28.04
CA ASP A 422 18.20 -22.32 29.26
C ASP A 422 19.20 -22.94 30.23
N ARG A 423 19.09 -24.24 30.48
CA ARG A 423 20.04 -24.98 31.32
C ARG A 423 21.47 -24.86 30.79
N ALA A 424 21.66 -24.99 29.48
CA ALA A 424 22.97 -24.84 28.84
C ALA A 424 23.56 -23.43 28.98
N ARG A 425 22.72 -22.40 29.15
CA ARG A 425 23.13 -21.03 29.47
C ARG A 425 23.40 -20.80 30.96
N GLY A 426 23.24 -21.83 31.80
CA GLY A 426 23.39 -21.77 33.25
C GLY A 426 22.13 -21.31 33.99
N VAL A 427 20.97 -21.32 33.32
CA VAL A 427 19.68 -20.98 33.92
C VAL A 427 18.85 -22.26 34.07
N LEU A 428 18.78 -22.81 35.27
CA LEU A 428 17.89 -23.94 35.56
C LEU A 428 16.51 -23.42 35.95
N ASP A 429 15.55 -23.52 35.03
CA ASP A 429 14.15 -23.18 35.26
C ASP A 429 13.33 -24.46 35.41
N LEU A 430 13.06 -24.86 36.66
CA LEU A 430 12.27 -26.07 36.96
C LEU A 430 10.81 -25.93 36.50
N ASP A 431 10.25 -24.72 36.51
CA ASP A 431 8.88 -24.46 36.03
C ASP A 431 8.77 -24.73 34.53
N ALA A 432 9.83 -24.43 33.76
CA ALA A 432 9.90 -24.74 32.33
C ALA A 432 9.89 -26.26 32.07
N TYR A 433 10.63 -27.04 32.87
CA TYR A 433 10.63 -28.51 32.79
C TYR A 433 9.29 -29.12 33.23
N GLU A 434 8.67 -28.61 34.30
CA GLU A 434 7.31 -29.00 34.69
C GLU A 434 6.29 -28.67 33.59
N GLY A 435 6.42 -27.51 32.96
CA GLY A 435 5.60 -27.09 31.83
C GLY A 435 5.71 -28.07 30.66
N ALA A 436 6.93 -28.49 30.31
CA ALA A 436 7.17 -29.50 29.28
C ALA A 436 6.58 -30.87 29.67
N ALA A 437 6.70 -31.29 30.94
CA ALA A 437 6.17 -32.56 31.45
C ALA A 437 4.63 -32.70 31.31
N ARG A 438 3.91 -31.56 31.36
CA ARG A 438 2.45 -31.51 31.20
C ARG A 438 2.01 -31.64 29.73
N LEU A 439 2.94 -31.56 28.78
CA LEU A 439 2.68 -31.69 27.35
C LEU A 439 2.95 -33.11 26.84
N SER A 440 2.59 -33.37 25.59
CA SER A 440 2.86 -34.67 24.95
C SER A 440 4.35 -34.78 24.62
N LEU A 441 5.03 -35.72 25.26
CA LEU A 441 6.45 -36.03 25.07
C LEU A 441 6.62 -37.51 24.73
N SER A 442 7.66 -37.83 23.96
CA SER A 442 8.08 -39.23 23.77
C SER A 442 8.57 -39.85 25.10
N GLU A 443 8.66 -41.17 25.16
CA GLU A 443 9.10 -41.87 26.37
C GLU A 443 10.51 -41.45 26.82
N GLY A 444 11.47 -41.39 25.90
CA GLY A 444 12.82 -40.91 26.21
C GLY A 444 12.89 -39.43 26.61
N GLU A 445 12.02 -38.57 26.05
CA GLU A 445 11.92 -37.17 26.47
C GLU A 445 11.31 -37.03 27.87
N ARG A 446 10.32 -37.86 28.22
CA ARG A 446 9.76 -37.90 29.58
C ARG A 446 10.79 -38.35 30.61
N GLU A 447 11.60 -39.36 30.28
CA GLU A 447 12.70 -39.82 31.14
C GLU A 447 13.75 -38.71 31.34
N ARG A 448 14.10 -37.97 30.27
CA ARG A 448 15.01 -36.81 30.36
C ARG A 448 14.46 -35.73 31.29
N VAL A 449 13.18 -35.38 31.17
CA VAL A 449 12.54 -34.38 32.04
C VAL A 449 12.52 -34.87 33.49
N ALA A 450 12.14 -36.12 33.73
CA ALA A 450 12.10 -36.71 35.06
C ALA A 450 13.48 -36.70 35.74
N ALA A 451 14.54 -37.03 35.00
CA ALA A 451 15.91 -36.99 35.53
C ALA A 451 16.32 -35.60 36.03
N VAL A 452 15.92 -34.52 35.33
CA VAL A 452 16.24 -33.15 35.75
C VAL A 452 15.41 -32.73 36.97
N LEU A 453 14.12 -33.09 37.01
CA LEU A 453 13.25 -32.77 38.14
C LEU A 453 13.67 -33.54 39.40
N ASP A 454 14.08 -34.81 39.26
CA ASP A 454 14.59 -35.62 40.37
C ASP A 454 15.97 -35.12 40.86
N GLU A 455 16.86 -34.63 39.98
CA GLU A 455 18.13 -33.99 40.36
C GLU A 455 17.92 -32.65 41.07
N GLY A 456 16.94 -31.85 40.62
CA GLY A 456 16.59 -30.56 41.19
C GLY A 456 15.96 -30.64 42.58
N ASP A 457 15.29 -31.75 42.89
CA ASP A 457 14.71 -32.02 44.22
C ASP A 457 15.77 -32.32 45.30
N VAL A 458 17.03 -32.55 44.93
CA VAL A 458 18.12 -32.92 45.86
C VAL A 458 18.91 -31.71 46.39
N GLU A 459 18.75 -30.51 45.84
CA GLU A 459 19.42 -29.29 46.32
C GLU A 459 18.47 -28.09 46.46
N THR A 460 17.48 -28.20 47.35
CA THR A 460 17.17 -27.02 48.19
C THR A 460 18.37 -26.77 49.09
N LEU A 461 19.38 -26.08 48.55
CA LEU A 461 20.51 -25.53 49.28
C LEU A 461 19.99 -24.51 50.31
N THR A 462 19.65 -25.03 51.48
CA THR A 462 20.00 -24.41 52.74
C THR A 462 21.51 -24.19 52.75
N GLU A 463 21.94 -23.04 52.22
CA GLU A 463 23.05 -22.25 52.75
C GLU A 463 23.04 -20.90 52.01
N VAL A 464 22.20 -20.00 52.50
CA VAL A 464 22.49 -18.57 52.42
C VAL A 464 23.75 -18.38 53.25
N ALA A 465 24.91 -18.55 52.62
CA ALA A 465 26.19 -18.17 53.20
C ALA A 465 26.17 -16.64 53.35
N GLU A 466 25.95 -16.19 54.59
CA GLU A 466 26.22 -14.81 54.97
C GLU A 466 27.68 -14.47 54.64
N PRO A 467 27.96 -13.41 53.84
CA PRO A 467 29.32 -13.01 53.60
C PRO A 467 29.84 -12.26 54.84
N GLU A 468 30.49 -12.98 55.75
CA GLU A 468 31.40 -12.36 56.71
C GLU A 468 32.68 -11.91 55.98
N GLY A 469 32.78 -10.63 55.65
CA GLY A 469 34.00 -10.02 55.12
C GLY A 469 33.83 -8.52 54.83
N PRO A 470 34.82 -7.67 55.15
CA PRO A 470 34.65 -6.23 55.24
C PRO A 470 34.40 -5.60 53.87
N GLY A 471 33.38 -4.73 53.82
CA GLY A 471 32.83 -4.12 52.62
C GLY A 471 33.86 -3.44 51.71
N PHE A 472 34.04 -4.04 50.54
CA PHE A 472 34.59 -3.38 49.36
C PHE A 472 33.40 -2.90 48.50
N PRO A 473 33.24 -1.60 48.20
CA PRO A 473 32.03 -1.09 47.56
C PRO A 473 32.01 -1.44 46.06
N TRP A 474 31.42 -2.60 45.72
CA TRP A 474 31.12 -3.01 44.34
C TRP A 474 30.26 -1.99 43.57
N SER A 475 29.58 -1.09 44.29
CA SER A 475 28.86 0.04 43.70
C SER A 475 29.78 0.99 42.92
N ALA A 476 31.06 1.14 43.29
CA ALA A 476 31.98 2.04 42.60
C ALA A 476 32.47 1.48 41.24
N LEU A 477 32.71 0.16 41.16
CA LEU A 477 33.12 -0.51 39.91
C LEU A 477 31.96 -0.65 38.93
N GLY A 478 30.75 -0.93 39.41
CA GLY A 478 29.54 -0.98 38.59
C GLY A 478 29.20 0.39 37.97
N LEU A 479 29.33 1.47 38.76
CA LEU A 479 29.10 2.84 38.28
C LEU A 479 30.17 3.29 37.28
N LEU A 480 31.43 2.88 37.49
CA LEU A 480 32.52 3.18 36.55
C LEU A 480 32.35 2.43 35.22
N ALA A 481 31.93 1.16 35.25
CA ALA A 481 31.61 0.40 34.05
C ALA A 481 30.42 0.98 33.28
N LEU A 482 29.37 1.43 33.98
CA LEU A 482 28.22 2.12 33.38
C LEU A 482 28.59 3.48 32.78
N LEU A 483 29.46 4.25 33.43
CA LEU A 483 29.95 5.53 32.92
C LEU A 483 30.85 5.35 31.68
N VAL A 484 31.72 4.33 31.67
CA VAL A 484 32.54 3.99 30.51
C VAL A 484 31.68 3.52 29.34
N PHE A 485 30.67 2.70 29.60
CA PHE A 485 29.73 2.23 28.57
C PHE A 485 28.88 3.38 28.00
N ALA A 486 28.37 4.27 28.86
CA ALA A 486 27.65 5.47 28.44
C ALA A 486 28.55 6.42 27.62
N PHE A 487 29.81 6.59 28.02
CA PHE A 487 30.76 7.44 27.31
C PHE A 487 31.11 6.87 25.91
N LEU A 488 31.32 5.55 25.80
CA LEU A 488 31.66 4.92 24.53
C LEU A 488 30.50 4.88 23.52
N ILE A 489 29.25 4.83 23.97
CA ILE A 489 28.08 4.73 23.08
C ILE A 489 27.45 6.08 22.78
N VAL A 490 27.37 6.97 23.78
CA VAL A 490 26.64 8.24 23.64
C VAL A 490 27.52 9.31 22.99
N LEU A 491 28.83 9.36 23.32
CA LEU A 491 29.72 10.40 22.80
C LEU A 491 29.86 10.39 21.26
N PRO A 492 30.01 9.22 20.58
CA PRO A 492 30.08 9.20 19.11
C PRO A 492 28.78 9.70 18.45
N ARG A 493 27.63 9.41 19.06
CA ARG A 493 26.31 9.85 18.58
C ARG A 493 26.10 11.35 18.76
N VAL A 494 26.52 11.91 19.89
CA VAL A 494 26.47 13.35 20.13
C VAL A 494 27.44 14.09 19.20
N VAL A 495 28.65 13.56 18.97
CA VAL A 495 29.61 14.14 18.01
C VAL A 495 29.07 14.07 16.57
N ALA A 496 28.45 12.96 16.16
CA ALA A 496 27.81 12.83 14.85
C ALA A 496 26.64 13.82 14.69
N TRP A 497 25.83 14.01 15.73
CA TRP A 497 24.72 14.96 15.73
C TRP A 497 25.21 16.43 15.68
N CYS A 498 26.21 16.79 16.50
CA CYS A 498 26.81 18.13 16.50
C CYS A 498 27.48 18.45 15.16
N THR A 499 28.19 17.49 14.56
CA THR A 499 28.80 17.70 13.23
C THR A 499 27.77 17.84 12.12
N ALA A 500 26.64 17.10 12.18
CA ALA A 500 25.52 17.27 11.27
C ALA A 500 24.84 18.65 11.43
N GLN A 501 24.64 19.12 12.66
CA GLN A 501 24.10 20.45 12.94
C GLN A 501 25.03 21.58 12.46
N LEU A 502 26.34 21.46 12.69
CA LEU A 502 27.34 22.42 12.19
C LEU A 502 27.38 22.47 10.65
N ARG A 503 27.20 21.33 9.97
CA ARG A 503 27.08 21.30 8.50
C ARG A 503 25.80 22.01 8.02
N ARG A 504 24.67 21.78 8.68
CA ARG A 504 23.40 22.48 8.36
C ARG A 504 23.51 23.98 8.59
N PHE A 505 24.16 24.40 9.68
CA PHE A 505 24.38 25.82 9.97
C PHE A 505 25.31 26.49 8.95
N ARG A 506 26.40 25.81 8.54
CA ARG A 506 27.30 26.31 7.47
C ARG A 506 26.61 26.35 6.11
N ALA A 507 25.78 25.37 5.78
CA ALA A 507 24.98 25.38 4.54
C ALA A 507 23.99 26.54 4.51
N ARG A 508 23.31 26.84 5.63
CA ARG A 508 22.43 28.01 5.75
C ARG A 508 23.18 29.33 5.66
N ARG A 509 24.40 29.40 6.20
CA ARG A 509 25.24 30.60 6.10
C ARG A 509 25.82 30.81 4.70
N ALA A 510 26.11 29.73 3.98
CA ALA A 510 26.55 29.80 2.57
C ALA A 510 25.38 30.16 1.63
N ALA A 511 24.16 29.74 1.93
CA ALA A 511 22.97 30.09 1.17
C ALA A 511 22.44 31.52 1.45
N GLY A 512 22.88 32.17 2.53
CA GLY A 512 22.44 33.52 2.92
C GLY A 512 23.47 34.63 2.73
N SER A 513 24.52 34.41 1.91
CA SER A 513 25.65 35.35 1.81
C SER A 513 25.96 35.82 0.37
N HIS A 514 25.11 35.55 -0.62
CA HIS A 514 25.24 36.10 -1.98
C HIS A 514 23.87 36.58 -2.46
N ASP A 515 23.54 37.83 -2.10
CA ASP A 515 22.82 38.79 -2.95
C ASP A 515 22.68 40.10 -2.16
N ASP A 516 23.78 40.83 -2.10
CA ASP A 516 23.76 42.28 -1.80
C ASP A 516 25.06 42.90 -2.34
N VAL A 517 25.13 43.02 -3.67
CA VAL A 517 26.05 43.93 -4.35
C VAL A 517 25.28 44.62 -5.48
N VAL A 518 24.78 45.80 -5.13
CA VAL A 518 24.62 47.01 -5.95
C VAL A 518 25.07 46.85 -7.42
N ALA A 519 24.10 46.75 -8.32
CA ALA A 519 24.27 47.11 -9.72
C ALA A 519 23.49 48.41 -9.98
N VAL A 520 24.21 49.54 -9.82
CA VAL A 520 23.84 50.81 -10.45
C VAL A 520 23.94 50.60 -11.96
N VAL A 521 22.81 50.59 -12.64
CA VAL A 521 22.76 50.67 -14.11
C VAL A 521 22.24 52.03 -14.50
N ASP A 522 23.16 52.73 -15.15
CA ASP A 522 23.10 53.99 -15.85
C ASP A 522 21.95 54.00 -16.88
N VAL A 523 21.02 54.95 -16.75
CA VAL A 523 19.95 55.19 -17.74
C VAL A 523 20.50 56.17 -18.75
N GLY A 524 21.18 55.62 -19.77
CA GLY A 524 21.56 56.32 -20.98
C GLY A 524 20.33 56.63 -21.84
N SER A 525 20.19 57.92 -22.13
CA SER A 525 19.31 58.53 -23.11
C SER A 525 19.53 57.97 -24.51
N GLU A 526 18.46 57.55 -25.21
CA GLU A 526 18.36 57.73 -26.67
C GLU A 526 16.91 57.64 -27.17
N ASP A 527 16.52 58.75 -27.79
CA ASP A 527 15.43 59.05 -28.71
C ASP A 527 14.78 57.88 -29.48
N VAL A 528 13.45 57.73 -29.39
CA VAL A 528 12.61 57.34 -30.54
C VAL A 528 11.18 57.92 -30.43
N ARG A 529 10.94 58.94 -31.27
CA ARG A 529 9.74 59.30 -32.06
C ARG A 529 8.31 59.14 -31.50
N GLU A 530 7.63 60.28 -31.45
CA GLU A 530 6.17 60.45 -31.53
C GLU A 530 5.55 59.65 -32.69
N PRO A 531 4.39 58.99 -32.49
CA PRO A 531 3.57 58.52 -33.60
C PRO A 531 2.55 59.58 -34.04
N ASP A 532 2.62 59.88 -35.34
CA ASP A 532 1.64 60.65 -36.12
C ASP A 532 0.20 60.17 -35.87
N LEU A 533 -0.64 61.13 -35.49
CA LEU A 533 -2.09 61.05 -35.51
C LEU A 533 -2.56 61.41 -36.92
N ASP A 534 -2.80 60.41 -37.80
CA ASP A 534 -3.75 60.50 -38.91
C ASP A 534 -3.76 59.19 -39.74
N ALA A 535 -4.64 58.26 -39.38
CA ALA A 535 -5.13 57.24 -40.32
C ALA A 535 -6.51 56.70 -39.89
N PRO A 536 -7.46 56.55 -40.84
CA PRO A 536 -8.89 56.39 -40.54
C PRO A 536 -9.30 54.97 -40.11
N SER A 537 -10.28 54.92 -39.21
CA SER A 537 -10.99 53.73 -38.74
C SER A 537 -11.54 52.84 -39.86
N PRO A 538 -11.39 51.50 -39.79
CA PRO A 538 -12.15 50.59 -40.63
C PRO A 538 -13.58 50.39 -40.11
N GLU A 539 -14.56 50.55 -41.02
CA GLU A 539 -15.98 50.31 -40.81
C GLU A 539 -16.30 48.87 -40.36
N PRO A 540 -17.36 48.67 -39.55
CA PRO A 540 -17.80 47.34 -39.14
C PRO A 540 -18.55 46.60 -40.26
N ALA A 541 -18.13 45.35 -40.50
CA ALA A 541 -18.78 44.44 -41.43
C ALA A 541 -20.26 44.18 -41.06
N ARG A 542 -21.14 44.49 -42.01
CA ARG A 542 -22.57 44.18 -41.99
C ARG A 542 -22.77 42.67 -42.14
N PHE A 543 -23.29 42.02 -41.10
CA PHE A 543 -23.87 40.68 -41.23
C PHE A 543 -25.29 40.78 -41.78
N VAL A 544 -25.49 40.19 -42.96
CA VAL A 544 -26.78 40.02 -43.62
C VAL A 544 -27.54 38.90 -42.92
N VAL A 545 -28.71 39.23 -42.39
CA VAL A 545 -29.70 38.27 -41.86
C VAL A 545 -30.57 37.83 -43.04
N GLU A 546 -30.43 36.57 -43.46
CA GLU A 546 -31.38 35.92 -44.34
C GLU A 546 -32.50 35.27 -43.51
N THR A 547 -33.68 35.89 -43.57
CA THR A 547 -34.94 35.35 -43.07
C THR A 547 -35.58 34.46 -44.13
N SER A 548 -35.92 33.21 -43.78
CA SER A 548 -36.95 32.44 -44.47
C SER A 548 -37.80 31.66 -43.46
N SER A 549 -39.01 32.17 -43.20
CA SER A 549 -40.31 31.52 -43.40
C SER A 549 -40.39 29.99 -43.24
N ALA A 550 -41.33 29.33 -42.56
CA ALA A 550 -42.54 29.68 -41.80
C ALA A 550 -43.04 28.36 -41.13
N PRO A 551 -43.97 28.40 -40.16
CA PRO A 551 -44.24 27.32 -39.21
C PRO A 551 -45.40 26.40 -39.65
N ARG A 552 -45.37 25.12 -39.24
CA ARG A 552 -46.55 24.25 -39.25
C ARG A 552 -47.13 24.12 -37.84
N SER A 553 -48.29 24.73 -37.68
CA SER A 553 -49.27 24.54 -36.62
C SER A 553 -49.89 23.15 -36.66
N ILE A 554 -49.96 22.46 -35.51
CA ILE A 554 -50.98 21.43 -35.27
C ILE A 554 -51.59 21.73 -33.90
N GLN A 555 -52.87 22.06 -33.92
CA GLN A 555 -53.75 22.21 -32.76
C GLN A 555 -54.07 20.85 -32.12
N PRO A 556 -54.44 20.84 -30.83
CA PRO A 556 -54.92 19.66 -30.12
C PRO A 556 -56.44 19.51 -30.33
N ASP A 557 -56.94 18.28 -30.45
CA ASP A 557 -58.17 17.89 -29.76
C ASP A 557 -58.52 16.40 -29.86
N THR A 558 -59.15 15.97 -28.77
CA THR A 558 -60.18 14.92 -28.59
C THR A 558 -59.89 13.41 -28.65
N GLN A 559 -60.23 12.81 -27.49
CA GLN A 559 -61.08 11.62 -27.29
C GLN A 559 -60.44 10.23 -27.15
N ALA A 560 -60.58 9.72 -25.93
CA ALA A 560 -60.58 8.30 -25.58
C ALA A 560 -61.69 7.53 -26.29
N PRO A 561 -61.53 6.20 -26.39
CA PRO A 561 -62.59 5.33 -25.88
C PRO A 561 -62.06 4.13 -25.08
N ASP A 562 -62.84 3.77 -24.04
CA ASP A 562 -62.88 2.44 -23.43
C ASP A 562 -63.32 1.38 -24.46
N ALA A 563 -62.74 0.18 -24.38
CA ALA A 563 -63.46 -1.11 -24.20
C ALA A 563 -62.70 -2.35 -24.70
N GLN A 564 -62.74 -3.38 -23.84
CA GLN A 564 -62.91 -4.82 -24.14
C GLN A 564 -61.71 -5.71 -24.51
N ALA A 565 -61.45 -6.65 -23.59
CA ALA A 565 -60.79 -7.95 -23.79
C ALA A 565 -61.55 -8.84 -24.81
N PRO A 566 -60.95 -9.92 -25.38
CA PRO A 566 -60.99 -11.20 -24.66
C PRO A 566 -59.88 -12.26 -24.97
N LYS A 567 -59.85 -13.29 -24.09
CA LYS A 567 -59.59 -14.73 -24.33
C LYS A 567 -58.15 -15.25 -24.55
N ASN A 568 -57.58 -15.76 -23.46
CA ASN A 568 -57.58 -17.20 -23.10
C ASN A 568 -57.30 -18.21 -24.24
N ARG A 569 -56.14 -18.87 -24.17
CA ARG A 569 -55.95 -20.30 -24.47
C ARG A 569 -54.65 -20.83 -23.88
N ASP A 570 -54.79 -21.46 -22.72
CA ASP A 570 -53.97 -22.60 -22.27
C ASP A 570 -54.19 -23.77 -23.25
N PRO A 571 -53.21 -24.65 -23.53
CA PRO A 571 -53.00 -25.77 -22.61
C PRO A 571 -51.55 -26.28 -22.57
N TRP A 572 -51.04 -26.73 -21.41
CA TRP A 572 -50.32 -28.01 -21.21
C TRP A 572 -49.87 -28.13 -19.74
N ARG A 573 -50.76 -28.63 -18.88
CA ARG A 573 -50.41 -29.25 -17.58
C ARG A 573 -51.33 -30.46 -17.30
N ARG A 574 -50.76 -31.65 -17.27
CA ARG A 574 -51.03 -32.76 -16.32
C ARG A 574 -49.70 -33.52 -16.18
N VAL A 575 -49.02 -33.49 -15.03
CA VAL A 575 -49.23 -34.30 -13.81
C VAL A 575 -49.18 -35.80 -14.11
N VAL A 576 -48.13 -36.48 -13.63
CA VAL A 576 -48.21 -37.67 -12.76
C VAL A 576 -46.95 -37.72 -11.88
N ARG A 577 -47.14 -37.77 -10.55
CA ARG A 577 -46.19 -38.36 -9.60
C ARG A 577 -46.47 -39.87 -9.52
N ALA A 578 -45.42 -40.66 -9.52
CA ALA A 578 -45.24 -41.82 -8.66
C ALA A 578 -43.80 -41.73 -8.13
#